data_AF-A0A389MRF6-F1
#
_entry.id   AF-A0A389MRF6-F1
#
_cell.length_a   1.000
_cell.length_b   1.000
_cell.length_c   1.000
_cell.angle_alpha   90.00
_cell.angle_beta   90.00
_cell.angle_gamma   90.00
#
_symmetry.space_group_name_H-M   'P 1'
#
loop_
_entity.id
_entity.type
_entity.pdbx_description
1 polymer ?
#
loop_
_entity_poly.entity_id
_entity_poly.type
_entity_poly.pdbx_seq_one_letter_code
_entity_poly.pdbx_strand_id
1 'polypeptide(L)' 'MVEIMNWGAWGIAAALALWMGADLLRVNRTYGEDYLLSSEEGEIIDAETGETAARS' A
#
# COMPACT_ATOMS: atom_id res chain seq x y z
N MET A 1 -17.22 30.42 7.79
CA MET A 1 -17.26 29.15 8.55
C MET A 1 -17.21 27.95 7.60
N VAL A 2 -18.20 27.78 6.72
CA VAL A 2 -18.27 26.66 5.77
C VAL A 2 -17.06 26.60 4.82
N GLU A 3 -16.60 27.75 4.31
CA GLU A 3 -15.42 27.82 3.43
C GLU A 3 -14.15 27.23 4.05
N ILE A 4 -13.86 27.58 5.32
CA ILE A 4 -12.67 27.08 6.03
C ILE A 4 -12.77 25.57 6.23
N MET A 5 -13.96 25.07 6.57
CA MET A 5 -14.21 23.64 6.71
C MET A 5 -14.06 22.91 5.37
N ASN A 6 -14.53 23.51 4.27
CA ASN A 6 -14.42 22.94 2.93
C ASN A 6 -12.95 22.84 2.48
N TRP A 7 -12.19 23.92 2.61
CA TRP A 7 -10.76 23.91 2.32
C TRP A 7 -9.98 22.93 3.21
N GLY A 8 -10.35 22.83 4.49
CA GLY A 8 -9.78 21.85 5.41
C GLY A 8 -10.07 20.40 4.98
N ALA A 9 -11.31 20.11 4.59
CA ALA A 9 -11.71 18.78 4.11
C ALA A 9 -10.96 18.40 2.83
N TRP A 10 -10.86 19.33 1.86
CA TRP A 10 -10.08 19.12 0.65
C TRP A 10 -8.59 18.92 0.93
N GLY A 11 -8.02 19.69 1.85
CA GLY A 11 -6.61 19.52 2.26
C GLY A 11 -6.34 18.15 2.87
N ILE A 12 -7.21 17.68 3.77
CA ILE A 12 -7.09 16.35 4.38
C ILE A 12 -7.28 15.25 3.33
N ALA A 13 -8.27 15.38 2.45
CA ALA A 13 -8.50 14.42 1.37
C ALA A 13 -7.28 14.31 0.44
N ALA A 14 -6.69 15.43 0.05
CA ALA A 14 -5.47 15.45 -0.77
C ALA A 14 -4.29 14.80 -0.05
N ALA A 15 -4.09 15.10 1.24
CA ALA A 15 -3.03 14.49 2.04
C ALA A 15 -3.19 12.96 2.14
N LEU A 16 -4.40 12.46 2.38
CA LEU A 16 -4.69 11.03 2.40
C LEU A 16 -4.46 10.37 1.05
N ALA A 17 -4.91 11.00 -0.04
CA ALA A 17 -4.69 10.48 -1.39
C ALA A 17 -3.20 10.37 -1.74
N LEU A 18 -2.41 11.38 -1.37
CA LEU A 18 -0.95 11.35 -1.55
C LEU A 18 -0.29 10.26 -0.71
N TRP A 19 -0.73 10.09 0.54
CA TRP A 19 -0.21 9.04 1.42
C TRP A 19 -0.50 7.64 0.88
N MET A 20 -1.74 7.38 0.45
CA MET A 20 -2.12 6.12 -0.18
C MET A 20 -1.39 5.87 -1.50
N GLY A 21 -1.21 6.91 -2.32
CA GLY A 21 -0.46 6.80 -3.57
C GLY A 21 1.02 6.48 -3.34
N ALA A 22 1.63 7.09 -2.33
CA ALA A 22 3.01 6.79 -1.94
C ALA A 22 3.15 5.35 -1.42
N ASP A 23 2.19 4.89 -0.62
CA ASP A 23 2.14 3.51 -0.12
C ASP A 23 2.00 2.50 -1.26
N LEU A 24 1.05 2.74 -2.18
CA LEU A 24 0.86 1.92 -3.38
C LEU A 24 2.15 1.80 -4.20
N LEU A 25 2.82 2.92 -4.48
CA LEU A 25 4.08 2.92 -5.22
C LEU A 25 5.20 2.19 -4.48
N ARG A 26 5.23 2.29 -3.14
CA ARG A 26 6.19 1.56 -2.31
C ARG A 26 5.94 0.05 -2.36
N VAL A 27 4.70 -0.38 -2.15
CA VAL A 27 4.29 -1.80 -2.16
C VAL A 27 4.58 -2.42 -3.53
N ASN A 28 4.18 -1.77 -4.62
CA ASN A 28 4.43 -2.24 -5.98
C ASN A 28 5.93 -2.37 -6.33
N ARG A 29 6.81 -1.65 -5.64
CA ARG A 29 8.27 -1.77 -5.82
C ARG A 29 8.90 -2.80 -4.88
N THR A 30 8.28 -3.06 -3.74
CA THR A 30 8.82 -3.95 -2.70
C THR A 30 8.46 -5.40 -2.99
N TYR A 31 7.26 -5.65 -3.50
CA TYR A 31 6.73 -7.00 -3.72
C TYR A 31 6.53 -7.27 -5.22
N GLY A 32 6.82 -8.50 -5.65
CA GLY A 32 6.58 -8.95 -7.01
C GLY A 32 5.10 -9.17 -7.32
N GLU A 33 4.75 -9.15 -8.60
CA GLU A 33 3.37 -9.30 -9.09
C GLU A 33 2.74 -10.63 -8.67
N ASP A 34 3.50 -11.74 -8.76
CA ASP A 34 3.03 -13.07 -8.35
C ASP A 34 2.65 -13.12 -6.87
N TYR A 35 3.37 -12.39 -6.01
CA TYR A 35 3.05 -12.29 -4.59
C TYR A 35 1.81 -11.42 -4.35
N LEU A 36 1.71 -10.27 -5.04
CA LEU A 36 0.58 -9.35 -4.92
C LEU A 36 -0.74 -9.94 -5.46
N LEU A 37 -0.66 -10.88 -6.40
CA LEU A 37 -1.81 -11.58 -6.98
C LEU A 37 -2.02 -12.98 -6.37
N SER A 38 -1.19 -13.38 -5.42
CA SER A 38 -1.34 -14.66 -4.73
C SER A 38 -2.59 -14.64 -3.85
N SER A 39 -3.38 -15.70 -3.94
CA SER A 39 -4.56 -15.94 -3.09
C SER A 39 -4.21 -16.66 -1.79
N GLU A 40 -2.91 -16.84 -1.47
CA GLU A 40 -2.43 -17.34 -0.18
C GLU A 40 -2.61 -16.27 0.92
N GLU A 41 -3.86 -15.90 1.19
CA GLU A 41 -4.27 -15.04 2.30
C GLU A 41 -4.04 -15.77 3.64
N GLY A 42 -2.80 -15.82 4.14
CA GLY A 42 -2.59 -16.38 5.48
C GLY A 42 -1.16 -16.56 5.94
N GLU A 43 -0.20 -16.77 5.03
CA GLU A 43 1.20 -16.81 5.40
C GLU A 43 1.85 -15.47 5.03
N ILE A 44 1.64 -14.46 5.87
CA ILE A 44 2.57 -13.31 5.90
C ILE A 44 3.86 -13.85 6.55
N ILE A 45 4.57 -14.70 5.82
CA ILE A 45 5.93 -15.06 6.18
C ILE A 45 6.74 -13.79 5.95
N ASP A 46 7.53 -13.42 6.95
CA ASP A 46 8.46 -12.31 6.88
C ASP A 46 9.14 -12.30 5.51
N ALA A 47 9.25 -11.13 4.87
CA ALA A 47 9.53 -11.03 3.43
C ALA A 47 10.79 -11.79 2.98
N GLU A 48 11.75 -11.99 3.89
CA GLU A 48 12.95 -12.83 3.71
C GLU A 48 12.64 -14.33 3.52
N THR A 49 11.64 -14.85 4.22
CA THR A 49 11.26 -16.27 4.15
C THR A 49 10.36 -16.57 2.96
N GLY A 50 9.50 -15.62 2.56
CA GLY A 50 8.67 -15.74 1.35
C GLY A 50 9.50 -15.84 0.06
N GLU A 51 10.61 -15.10 -0.03
CA GLU A 51 11.53 -15.19 -1.18
C GLU A 51 12.25 -16.54 -1.26
N THR A 52 12.48 -17.20 -0.11
CA THR A 52 13.14 -18.51 -0.06
C THR A 52 12.23 -19.65 -0.49
N ALA A 53 10.93 -19.59 -0.17
CA ALA A 53 9.94 -20.61 -0.56
C ALA A 53 9.64 -20.60 -2.07
N ALA A 54 9.65 -19.43 -2.72
CA ALA A 54 9.44 -19.32 -4.17
C ALA A 54 10.61 -19.87 -5.02
N ARG A 55 11.76 -20.17 -4.40
CA ARG A 55 12.95 -20.73 -5.06
C ARG A 55 13.17 -22.23 -4.82
N SER A 56 12.34 -22.90 -4.02
CA SER A 56 12.40 -24.35 -3.76
C SER A 56 11.33 -25.11 -4.53
#